data_AF-W4HEZ2-F1
#
_entry.id   AF-W4HEZ2-F1
#
_cell.length_a   1.000
_cell.length_b   1.000
_cell.length_c   1.000
_cell.angle_alpha   90.00
_cell.angle_beta   90.00
_cell.angle_gamma   90.00
#
_symmetry.space_group_name_H-M   'P 1'
#
loop_
_entity.id
_entity.type
_entity.pdbx_description
1 polymer ?
#
loop_
_entity_poly.entity_id
_entity_poly.type
_entity_poly.pdbx_seq_one_letter_code
_entity_poly.pdbx_strand_id
1 'polypeptide(L)'
;MKHLLLAASLGLAPVALQAEEAETRLHVTGLTCPSCSYIVASTLKRVDTVEISEFTEGEAEDGIYVLRYDDAVTDPDALIAAVTGVGYGASLASGSGS
;
A
#
# COMPACT_ATOMS: atom_id res chain seq x y z
N MET A 1 14.31 -57.74 10.25
CA MET A 1 14.76 -57.44 11.61
C MET A 1 15.59 -56.17 11.57
N LYS A 2 15.15 -55.18 12.35
CA LYS A 2 15.97 -54.20 13.07
C LYS A 2 16.88 -53.23 12.26
N HIS A 3 16.50 -51.96 12.39
CA HIS A 3 17.32 -50.74 12.31
C HIS A 3 17.72 -50.34 10.88
N LEU A 4 17.41 -49.12 10.43
CA LEU A 4 18.07 -47.91 10.89
C LEU A 4 17.10 -46.72 10.96
N LEU A 5 17.16 -46.04 12.10
CA LEU A 5 16.76 -44.65 12.30
C LEU A 5 17.68 -43.75 11.48
N LEU A 6 17.11 -42.83 10.69
CA LEU A 6 17.75 -41.60 10.21
C LEU A 6 16.62 -40.57 10.09
N ALA A 7 16.41 -39.80 11.15
CA ALA A 7 17.02 -38.49 11.34
C ALA A 7 16.00 -37.42 10.93
N ALA A 8 15.31 -36.94 11.97
CA ALA A 8 14.65 -35.65 11.96
C ALA A 8 15.63 -34.59 11.46
N SER A 9 15.24 -33.87 10.41
CA SER A 9 15.63 -32.48 10.24
C SER A 9 14.34 -31.71 10.05
N LEU A 10 13.85 -31.25 11.21
CA LEU A 10 12.87 -30.19 11.33
C LEU A 10 13.48 -28.98 10.61
N GLY A 11 13.16 -28.83 9.32
CA GLY A 11 13.55 -27.65 8.58
C GLY A 11 12.95 -26.46 9.31
N LEU A 12 13.82 -25.58 9.84
CA LEU A 12 13.41 -24.23 10.19
C LEU A 12 12.77 -23.67 8.93
N ALA A 13 11.44 -23.54 8.94
CA ALA A 13 10.80 -22.57 8.07
C ALA A 13 11.50 -21.23 8.36
N PRO A 14 11.86 -20.44 7.33
CA PRO A 14 12.19 -19.07 7.60
C PRO A 14 10.98 -18.49 8.34
N VAL A 15 11.17 -18.08 9.59
CA VAL A 15 10.31 -17.07 10.17
C VAL A 15 10.29 -15.98 9.12
N ALA A 16 9.13 -15.74 8.52
CA ALA A 16 8.85 -14.49 7.86
C ALA A 16 9.07 -13.44 8.94
N LEU A 17 10.31 -12.92 9.02
CA LEU A 17 10.66 -11.78 9.81
C LEU A 17 9.70 -10.71 9.32
N GLN A 18 8.78 -10.32 10.19
CA GLN A 18 7.55 -9.63 9.82
C GLN A 18 7.84 -8.58 8.78
N ALA A 19 7.18 -8.70 7.63
CA ALA A 19 7.26 -7.70 6.59
C ALA A 19 6.77 -6.38 7.24
N GLU A 20 7.68 -5.45 7.48
CA GLU A 20 7.40 -4.01 7.65
C GLU A 20 6.92 -3.48 6.29
N GLU A 21 5.90 -4.12 5.72
CA GLU A 21 5.26 -3.74 4.48
C GLU A 21 3.77 -3.68 4.77
N ALA A 22 3.25 -2.47 4.95
CA ALA A 22 1.83 -2.23 5.10
C ALA A 22 1.20 -1.94 3.74
N GLU A 23 -0.11 -2.20 3.65
CA GLU A 23 -0.93 -1.79 2.53
C GLU A 23 -2.08 -0.91 3.02
N THR A 24 -2.33 0.19 2.30
CA THR A 24 -3.53 1.01 2.53
C THR A 24 -4.21 1.37 1.21
N ARG A 25 -5.48 1.74 1.31
CA ARG A 25 -6.30 2.18 0.19
C ARG A 25 -6.73 3.61 0.43
N LEU A 26 -6.34 4.52 -0.45
CA LEU A 26 -6.77 5.92 -0.38
C LEU A 26 -7.83 6.21 -1.43
N HIS A 27 -8.99 6.68 -0.96
CA HIS A 27 -9.96 7.36 -1.79
C HIS A 27 -9.53 8.81 -1.99
N VAL A 28 -9.37 9.21 -3.24
CA VAL A 28 -8.92 10.55 -3.63
C VAL A 28 -9.99 11.22 -4.46
N THR A 29 -10.33 12.46 -4.12
CA THR A 29 -11.34 13.26 -4.83
C THR A 29 -10.72 14.50 -5.48
N GLY A 30 -11.43 15.10 -6.44
CA GLY A 30 -10.97 16.26 -7.19
C GLY A 30 -10.14 15.89 -8.42
N LEU A 31 -10.29 14.67 -8.94
CA LEU A 31 -9.66 14.22 -10.18
C LEU A 31 -10.41 14.76 -11.42
N THR A 32 -10.56 16.09 -11.50
CA THR A 32 -11.43 16.77 -12.48
C THR A 32 -10.81 16.94 -13.88
N CYS A 33 -9.59 16.45 -14.10
CA CYS A 33 -8.86 16.60 -15.36
C CYS A 33 -8.06 15.32 -15.67
N PRO A 34 -7.89 14.96 -16.96
CA PRO A 34 -7.20 13.72 -17.36
C PRO A 34 -5.79 13.54 -16.78
N SER A 35 -5.13 14.63 -16.38
CA SER A 35 -3.78 14.58 -15.78
C SER A 35 -3.76 14.64 -14.25
N CYS A 36 -4.91 14.83 -13.58
CA CYS A 36 -4.94 14.96 -12.12
C CYS A 36 -4.51 13.68 -11.41
N SER A 37 -4.94 12.52 -11.91
CA SER A 37 -4.52 11.21 -11.39
C SER A 37 -3.00 11.02 -11.48
N TYR A 38 -2.36 11.58 -12.50
CA TYR A 38 -0.91 11.56 -12.64
C TYR A 38 -0.20 12.48 -11.62
N ILE A 39 -0.77 13.64 -11.32
CA ILE A 39 -0.22 14.58 -10.32
C ILE A 39 -0.26 13.92 -8.93
N VAL A 40 -1.39 13.31 -8.57
CA VAL A 40 -1.54 12.57 -7.30
C VAL A 40 -0.58 11.39 -7.25
N ALA A 41 -0.51 10.56 -8.29
CA ALA A 41 0.40 9.43 -8.35
C ALA A 41 1.88 9.86 -8.21
N SER A 42 2.26 10.95 -8.86
CA SER A 42 3.61 11.52 -8.75
C SER A 42 3.91 12.05 -7.36
N THR A 43 2.90 12.56 -6.65
CA THR A 43 3.03 13.04 -5.27
C THR A 43 3.24 11.87 -4.31
N LEU A 44 2.44 10.81 -4.44
CA LEU A 44 2.56 9.60 -3.64
C LEU A 44 3.92 8.90 -3.84
N LYS A 45 4.40 8.80 -5.08
CA LYS A 45 5.72 8.23 -5.42
C LYS A 45 6.93 9.03 -4.91
N ARG A 46 6.72 10.25 -4.39
CA ARG A 46 7.79 11.03 -3.75
C ARG A 46 7.89 10.78 -2.25
N VAL A 47 6.90 10.12 -1.66
CA VAL A 47 6.97 9.68 -0.27
C VAL A 47 7.85 8.43 -0.24
N ASP A 48 8.84 8.41 0.67
CA ASP A 48 9.81 7.32 0.74
C ASP A 48 9.11 5.98 0.98
N THR A 49 9.63 4.93 0.32
CA THR A 49 9.12 3.54 0.35
C THR A 49 7.75 3.29 -0.28
N VAL A 50 7.03 4.33 -0.69
CA VAL A 50 5.67 4.18 -1.24
C VAL A 50 5.69 3.68 -2.66
N GLU A 51 5.00 2.56 -2.88
CA GLU A 51 4.71 1.99 -4.18
C GLU A 51 3.20 1.99 -4.43
N ILE A 52 2.79 2.40 -5.63
CA ILE A 52 1.39 2.32 -6.06
C ILE A 52 1.18 0.95 -6.70
N SER A 53 0.49 0.06 -6.00
CA SER A 53 0.20 -1.30 -6.49
C SER A 53 -0.97 -1.32 -7.48
N GLU A 54 -1.97 -0.46 -7.27
CA GLU A 54 -3.15 -0.36 -8.12
C GLU A 54 -3.72 1.06 -8.11
N PHE A 55 -4.31 1.46 -9.24
CA PHE A 55 -5.17 2.63 -9.33
C PHE A 55 -6.46 2.25 -10.05
N THR A 56 -7.59 2.56 -9.42
CA THR A 56 -8.92 2.38 -9.98
C THR A 56 -9.58 3.75 -10.09
N GLU A 57 -9.91 4.18 -11.31
CA GLU A 57 -10.69 5.40 -11.54
C GLU A 57 -12.15 5.18 -11.11
N GLY A 58 -12.73 6.16 -10.43
CA GLY A 58 -14.12 6.12 -10.01
C GLY A 58 -15.09 6.58 -11.10
N GLU A 59 -16.39 6.46 -10.83
CA GLU A 59 -17.45 6.94 -11.73
C GLU A 59 -17.66 8.46 -11.63
N ALA A 60 -17.06 9.10 -10.61
CA ALA A 60 -17.10 10.54 -10.38
C ALA A 60 -15.69 11.14 -10.57
N GLU A 61 -15.48 12.39 -10.13
CA GLU A 61 -14.19 13.06 -10.16
C GLU A 61 -13.26 12.54 -9.03
N ASP A 62 -13.13 11.22 -8.92
CA ASP A 62 -12.46 10.50 -7.83
C ASP A 62 -11.82 9.17 -8.27
N GLY A 63 -11.10 8.53 -7.35
CA GLY A 63 -10.45 7.24 -7.59
C GLY A 63 -9.85 6.62 -6.32
N ILE A 64 -9.41 5.36 -6.44
CA ILE A 64 -8.82 4.59 -5.35
C ILE A 64 -7.38 4.24 -5.71
N TYR A 65 -6.44 4.61 -4.84
CA TYR A 65 -5.05 4.17 -4.91
C TYR A 65 -4.81 3.09 -3.87
N VAL A 66 -4.24 1.95 -4.28
CA VAL A 66 -3.72 0.93 -3.37
C VAL A 66 -2.22 1.16 -3.26
N LEU A 67 -1.75 1.31 -2.03
CA LEU A 67 -0.39 1.76 -1.70
C LEU A 67 0.28 0.73 -0.80
N ARG A 68 1.48 0.31 -1.17
CA ARG A 68 2.37 -0.48 -0.32
C ARG A 68 3.52 0.39 0.16
N TYR A 69 3.88 0.29 1.43
CA TYR A 69 4.92 1.12 2.03
C TYR A 69 5.49 0.47 3.29
N ASP A 70 6.64 0.96 3.74
CA ASP A 70 7.22 0.55 5.03
C ASP A 70 6.56 1.33 6.17
N ASP A 71 5.90 0.61 7.09
CA ASP A 71 5.15 1.21 8.20
C ASP A 71 6.04 1.75 9.34
N ALA A 72 7.35 1.47 9.30
CA ALA A 72 8.34 2.17 10.11
C ALA A 72 8.75 3.52 9.54
N VAL A 73 8.50 3.79 8.24
CA VAL A 73 8.91 5.01 7.53
C VAL A 73 7.74 5.98 7.31
N THR A 74 6.56 5.47 6.94
CA THR A 74 5.37 6.29 6.68
C THR A 74 4.11 5.58 7.16
N ASP A 75 3.03 6.34 7.31
CA ASP A 75 1.72 5.84 7.73
C ASP A 75 0.60 6.41 6.85
N PRO A 76 -0.64 5.91 6.96
CA PRO A 76 -1.75 6.40 6.13
C PRO A 76 -2.06 7.90 6.30
N ASP A 77 -1.88 8.46 7.49
CA ASP A 77 -2.16 9.88 7.75
C ASP A 77 -1.13 10.76 7.03
N ALA A 78 0.14 10.35 6.98
CA ALA A 78 1.17 11.00 6.20
C ALA A 78 0.88 10.96 4.69
N LEU A 79 0.37 9.85 4.18
CA LEU A 79 -0.03 9.71 2.77
C LEU A 79 -1.23 10.61 2.42
N ILE A 80 -2.22 10.68 3.32
CA ILE A 80 -3.35 11.61 3.20
C ILE A 80 -2.86 13.05 3.23
N ALA A 81 -1.94 13.40 4.14
CA ALA A 81 -1.35 14.73 4.22
C ALA A 81 -0.58 15.11 2.94
N ALA A 82 0.14 14.17 2.34
CA ALA A 82 0.86 14.41 1.09
C ALA A 82 -0.10 14.77 -0.07
N VAL A 83 -1.22 14.04 -0.20
CA VAL A 83 -2.22 14.28 -1.25
C VAL A 83 -3.02 15.58 -0.98
N THR A 84 -3.43 15.81 0.26
CA THR A 84 -4.16 17.03 0.63
C THR A 84 -3.28 18.28 0.54
N GLY A 85 -1.98 18.16 0.80
CA GLY A 85 -1.01 19.25 0.66
C GLY A 85 -0.85 19.78 -0.77
N VAL A 86 -1.23 19.00 -1.78
CA VAL A 86 -1.24 19.43 -3.19
C VAL A 86 -2.65 19.74 -3.73
N GLY A 87 -3.66 19.81 -2.84
CA GLY A 87 -4.99 20.34 -3.16
C GLY A 87 -6.06 19.32 -3.55
N TYR A 88 -5.81 18.02 -3.36
CA TYR A 88 -6.79 16.96 -3.60
C TYR A 88 -7.42 16.48 -2.29
N GLY A 89 -8.67 16.02 -2.32
CA GLY A 89 -9.24 15.34 -1.15
C GLY A 89 -8.65 13.94 -1.00
N ALA A 90 -8.36 13.49 0.22
CA ALA A 90 -7.90 12.13 0.47
C ALA A 90 -8.44 11.59 1.80
N SER A 91 -8.83 10.32 1.80
CA SER A 91 -9.24 9.58 2.99
C SER A 91 -9.01 8.09 2.80
N LEU A 92 -8.96 7.33 3.90
CA LEU A 92 -8.99 5.86 3.81
C LEU A 92 -10.25 5.40 3.10
N ALA A 93 -10.10 4.51 2.11
CA ALA A 93 -11.23 3.88 1.46
C ALA A 93 -11.92 2.94 2.45
N SER A 94 -13.26 3.01 2.52
CA SER A 94 -14.09 2.06 3.27
C SER A 94 -14.07 0.69 2.58
N GLY A 95 -13.02 -0.07 2.82
CA GLY A 95 -12.77 -1.35 2.16
C GLY A 95 -11.44 -1.92 2.59
N SER A 96 -11.30 -2.22 3.88
CA SER A 96 -10.29 -3.17 4.34
C SER A 96 -10.50 -4.47 3.58
N GLY A 97 -9.49 -4.90 2.83
CA GLY A 97 -9.49 -6.14 2.09
C GLY A 97 -10.03 -7.30 2.93
N SER A 98 -10.94 -8.06 2.35
CA SER A 98 -11.22 -9.44 2.75
C SER A 98 -10.38 -10.39 1.93
#